data_AF-A0AB36YIH5-F1
#
_entry.id   AF-A0AB36YIH5-F1
#
_cell.length_a   1.000
_cell.length_b   1.000
_cell.length_c   1.000
_cell.angle_alpha   90.00
_cell.angle_beta   90.00
_cell.angle_gamma   90.00
#
_symmetry.space_group_name_H-M   'P 1'
#
loop_
_entity.id
_entity.type
_entity.pdbx_description
1 polymer ?
#
loop_
_entity_poly.entity_id
_entity_poly.type
_entity_poly.pdbx_seq_one_letter_code
_entity_poly.pdbx_strand_id
1 'polypeptide(L)'
;WKLAPAIAAGCTCVLKPAEQTPLTALEFANWFEECGLPAGVVNVVNGMGETAGAALVAHPQVDKIAFTGSAAVGKIIVKSAADTLKRVTLE
;
A
#
# COMPACT_ATOMS: atom_id res chain seq x y z
N TRP A 1 9.28 5.79 -0.06
CA TRP A 1 10.33 4.81 -0.43
C TRP A 1 9.78 3.50 -1.00
N LYS A 2 8.52 3.11 -0.75
CA LYS A 2 7.98 1.81 -1.19
C LYS A 2 7.57 1.75 -2.68
N LEU A 3 6.99 2.83 -3.22
CA LEU A 3 6.47 2.86 -4.60
C LEU A 3 7.57 2.73 -5.66
N ALA A 4 8.61 3.56 -5.60
CA ALA A 4 9.67 3.58 -6.61
C ALA A 4 10.30 2.19 -6.90
N PRO A 5 10.79 1.42 -5.90
CA PRO A 5 11.34 0.09 -6.18
C PRO A 5 10.27 -0.91 -6.64
N ALA A 6 9.01 -0.77 -6.22
CA ALA A 6 7.94 -1.65 -6.66
C ALA A 6 7.60 -1.44 -8.15
N ILE A 7 7.48 -0.18 -8.58
CA ILE A 7 7.23 0.19 -9.98
C ILE A 7 8.43 -0.23 -10.85
N ALA A 8 9.66 0.01 -10.38
CA ALA A 8 10.87 -0.40 -11.09
C ALA A 8 10.97 -1.94 -11.28
N ALA A 9 10.41 -2.72 -10.34
CA ALA A 9 10.33 -4.17 -10.43
C ALA A 9 9.14 -4.67 -11.30
N GLY A 10 8.34 -3.77 -11.87
CA GLY A 10 7.17 -4.11 -12.69
C GLY A 10 5.92 -4.47 -11.87
N CYS A 11 5.87 -4.14 -10.58
CA CYS A 11 4.68 -4.37 -9.75
C CYS A 11 3.64 -3.26 -9.92
N THR A 12 2.36 -3.63 -9.84
CA THR A 12 1.27 -2.68 -9.59
C THR A 12 1.13 -2.42 -8.08
N CYS A 13 0.74 -1.20 -7.69
CA CYS A 13 0.69 -0.77 -6.31
C CYS A 13 -0.66 -0.15 -5.94
N VAL A 14 -1.12 -0.43 -4.72
CA VAL A 14 -2.17 0.33 -4.04
C VAL A 14 -1.54 0.98 -2.81
N LEU A 15 -1.48 2.32 -2.80
CA LEU A 15 -0.96 3.10 -1.67
C LEU A 15 -2.13 3.61 -0.82
N LYS A 16 -2.13 3.25 0.46
CA LYS A 16 -2.97 3.89 1.48
C LYS A 16 -2.11 4.78 2.39
N PRO A 17 -2.14 6.11 2.24
CA PRO A 17 -1.44 6.99 3.17
C PRO A 17 -2.13 7.00 4.54
N ALA A 18 -1.44 7.53 5.56
CA ALA A 18 -2.04 7.79 6.85
C ALA A 18 -3.21 8.76 6.70
N GLU A 19 -4.33 8.47 7.36
CA GLU A 19 -5.56 9.24 7.28
C GLU A 19 -5.42 10.68 7.82
N GLN A 20 -4.45 10.90 8.71
CA GLN A 20 -4.14 12.21 9.29
C GLN A 20 -3.31 13.09 8.34
N THR A 21 -2.53 12.50 7.43
CA THR A 21 -1.58 13.21 6.56
C THR A 21 -1.62 12.77 5.09
N PRO A 22 -2.80 12.70 4.43
CA PRO A 22 -2.89 12.11 3.10
C PRO A 22 -2.53 13.05 1.96
N LEU A 23 -2.54 14.37 2.18
CA LEU A 23 -2.59 15.36 1.11
C LEU A 23 -1.40 15.28 0.15
N THR A 24 -0.18 15.12 0.66
CA THR A 24 1.01 14.99 -0.19
C THR A 24 0.97 13.72 -1.05
N ALA A 25 0.44 12.62 -0.52
CA ALA A 25 0.34 11.37 -1.28
C ALA A 25 -0.72 11.46 -2.39
N LEU A 26 -1.82 12.17 -2.12
CA LEU A 26 -2.85 12.44 -3.13
C LEU A 26 -2.34 13.38 -4.21
N GLU A 27 -1.65 14.46 -3.85
CA GLU A 27 -1.07 15.38 -4.83
C GLU A 27 0.00 14.68 -5.69
N PHE A 28 0.86 13.88 -5.07
CA PHE A 28 1.84 13.08 -5.78
C PHE A 28 1.21 12.11 -6.80
N ALA A 29 -0.01 11.62 -6.52
CA ALA A 29 -0.73 10.73 -7.44
C ALA A 29 -1.08 11.42 -8.77
N ASN A 30 -1.38 12.73 -8.74
CA ASN A 30 -1.73 13.50 -9.93
C ASN A 30 -0.60 13.52 -10.97
N TRP A 31 0.66 13.44 -10.51
CA TRP A 31 1.83 13.50 -11.40
C TRP A 31 2.10 12.19 -12.13
N PHE A 32 1.49 11.07 -11.73
CA PHE A 32 1.73 9.78 -12.42
C PHE A 32 1.19 9.77 -13.84
N GLU A 33 0.04 10.40 -14.07
CA GLU A 33 -0.53 10.54 -15.42
C GLU A 33 0.38 11.40 -16.30
N GLU A 34 0.89 12.52 -15.77
CA GLU A 34 1.84 13.39 -16.46
C GLU A 34 3.15 12.66 -16.82
N CYS A 35 3.58 11.72 -15.98
CA CYS A 35 4.76 10.88 -16.23
C CYS A 35 4.49 9.73 -17.24
N GLY A 36 3.28 9.61 -17.76
CA GLY A 36 2.90 8.54 -18.69
C GLY A 36 2.77 7.17 -18.04
N LEU A 37 2.54 7.11 -16.72
CA LEU A 37 2.36 5.84 -16.03
C LEU A 37 1.01 5.22 -16.43
N PRO A 38 0.96 3.96 -16.88
CA PRO A 38 -0.30 3.34 -17.30
C PRO A 38 -1.34 3.31 -16.17
N ALA A 39 -2.61 3.47 -16.53
CA ALA A 39 -3.73 3.42 -15.59
C ALA A 39 -3.71 2.09 -14.80
N GLY A 40 -3.93 2.18 -13.48
CA GLY A 40 -3.94 1.03 -12.58
C GLY A 40 -2.57 0.57 -12.09
N VAL A 41 -1.46 1.09 -12.61
CA VAL A 41 -0.11 0.74 -12.09
C VAL A 41 0.10 1.28 -10.69
N VAL A 42 -0.33 2.52 -10.42
CA VAL A 42 -0.40 3.07 -9.07
C VAL A 42 -1.81 3.55 -8.81
N ASN A 43 -2.39 3.10 -7.70
CA ASN A 43 -3.68 3.52 -7.21
C ASN A 43 -3.49 4.08 -5.81
N VAL A 44 -4.03 5.25 -5.51
CA VAL A 44 -3.97 5.84 -4.17
C VAL A 44 -5.37 5.83 -3.57
N VAL A 45 -5.51 5.21 -2.40
CA VAL A 45 -6.80 5.07 -1.71
C VAL A 45 -6.71 5.67 -0.32
N ASN A 46 -7.67 6.53 0.02
CA ASN A 46 -7.80 7.06 1.37
C ASN A 46 -8.83 6.27 2.18
N GLY A 47 -8.60 6.17 3.49
CA GLY A 47 -9.50 5.50 4.41
C GLY A 47 -8.80 5.18 5.73
N MET A 48 -9.54 4.65 6.70
CA MET A 48 -9.00 4.29 8.02
C MET A 48 -8.16 3.00 7.93
N GLY A 49 -7.23 2.81 8.87
CA GLY A 49 -6.40 1.60 8.92
C GLY A 49 -7.25 0.33 9.14
N GLU A 50 -8.24 0.42 10.01
CA GLU A 50 -9.14 -0.67 10.42
C GLU A 50 -10.07 -1.13 9.29
N THR A 51 -10.30 -0.29 8.29
CA THR A 51 -11.18 -0.59 7.15
C THR A 51 -10.39 -0.77 5.87
N ALA A 52 -9.88 0.32 5.29
CA ALA A 52 -9.15 0.29 4.03
C ALA A 52 -7.83 -0.49 4.16
N GLY A 53 -7.09 -0.30 5.26
CA GLY A 53 -5.84 -1.03 5.50
C GLY A 53 -6.07 -2.53 5.71
N ALA A 54 -7.01 -2.90 6.58
CA ALA A 54 -7.36 -4.28 6.85
C ALA A 54 -7.84 -5.02 5.59
N ALA A 55 -8.66 -4.37 4.75
CA ALA A 55 -9.11 -4.93 3.48
C ALA A 55 -7.94 -5.26 2.55
N LEU A 56 -6.95 -4.37 2.42
CA LEU A 56 -5.77 -4.61 1.58
C LEU A 56 -4.93 -5.81 2.07
N VAL A 57 -4.79 -5.98 3.38
CA VAL A 57 -4.01 -7.08 3.96
C VAL A 57 -4.69 -8.43 3.75
N ALA A 58 -6.03 -8.48 3.92
CA ALA A 58 -6.81 -9.71 3.77
C ALA A 58 -7.10 -10.08 2.31
N HIS A 59 -6.95 -9.15 1.36
CA HIS A 59 -7.39 -9.37 -0.02
C HIS A 59 -6.60 -10.50 -0.70
N PRO A 60 -7.27 -11.52 -1.28
CA PRO A 60 -6.59 -12.70 -1.83
C PRO A 60 -5.63 -12.37 -2.98
N GLN A 61 -5.93 -11.33 -3.77
CA GLN A 61 -5.11 -10.93 -4.93
C GLN A 61 -3.94 -10.00 -4.61
N VAL A 62 -3.69 -9.65 -3.35
CA VAL A 62 -2.51 -8.86 -2.97
C VAL A 62 -1.34 -9.80 -2.70
N ASP A 63 -0.23 -9.67 -3.44
CA ASP A 63 0.92 -10.58 -3.26
C ASP A 63 1.89 -10.15 -2.16
N LYS A 64 1.90 -8.86 -1.82
CA LYS A 64 2.86 -8.27 -0.89
C LYS A 64 2.27 -7.09 -0.13
N ILE A 65 2.54 -7.04 1.17
CA ILE A 65 2.29 -5.87 2.02
C ILE A 65 3.62 -5.24 2.42
N ALA A 66 3.73 -3.93 2.26
CA ALA A 66 4.84 -3.15 2.78
C ALA A 66 4.27 -2.05 3.69
N PHE A 67 4.49 -2.19 4.98
CA PHE A 67 3.93 -1.30 6.00
C PHE A 67 5.03 -0.49 6.67
N THR A 68 4.70 0.73 7.11
CA THR A 68 5.54 1.52 8.01
C THR A 68 4.64 2.14 9.07
N GLY A 69 4.92 1.89 10.35
CA GLY A 69 4.08 2.36 11.44
C GLY A 69 4.36 1.65 12.76
N SER A 70 3.36 1.56 13.64
CA SER A 70 3.57 1.00 14.97
C SER A 70 3.80 -0.52 14.94
N ALA A 71 4.63 -1.02 15.85
CA ALA A 71 4.86 -2.45 16.03
C ALA A 71 3.56 -3.21 16.38
N ALA A 72 2.62 -2.57 17.08
CA ALA A 72 1.32 -3.14 17.40
C ALA A 72 0.52 -3.46 16.13
N VAL A 73 0.43 -2.50 15.20
CA VAL A 73 -0.26 -2.69 13.91
C VAL A 73 0.52 -3.65 13.01
N GLY A 74 1.87 -3.56 12.97
CA GLY A 74 2.70 -4.49 12.22
C GLY A 74 2.47 -5.96 12.59
N LYS A 75 2.30 -6.26 13.89
CA LYS A 75 1.95 -7.61 14.37
C LYS A 75 0.58 -8.07 13.87
N ILE A 76 -0.41 -7.16 13.82
CA ILE A 76 -1.74 -7.47 13.28
C ILE A 76 -1.65 -7.79 11.79
N ILE A 77 -0.91 -6.99 11.03
CA ILE A 77 -0.69 -7.19 9.59
C ILE A 77 -0.04 -8.54 9.31
N VAL A 78 1.02 -8.92 10.03
CA VAL A 78 1.69 -10.21 9.84
C VAL A 78 0.75 -11.38 10.10
N LYS A 79 -0.07 -11.31 11.16
CA LYS A 79 -1.06 -12.35 11.46
C LYS A 79 -2.10 -12.47 10.35
N SER A 80 -2.65 -11.37 9.88
CA SER A 80 -3.67 -11.38 8.82
C SER A 80 -3.10 -11.78 7.45
N ALA A 81 -1.83 -11.49 7.17
CA ALA A 81 -1.16 -11.87 5.93
C ALA A 81 -0.84 -13.38 5.86
N ALA A 82 -0.83 -14.08 7.00
CA ALA A 82 -0.44 -15.49 7.08
C ALA A 82 -1.38 -16.42 6.31
N ASP A 83 -2.69 -16.14 6.31
CA ASP A 83 -3.71 -16.97 5.64
C ASP A 83 -3.49 -17.11 4.13
N THR A 84 -2.82 -16.13 3.52
CA THR A 84 -2.51 -16.12 2.09
C THR A 84 -1.01 -16.11 1.82
N LEU A 85 -0.18 -16.36 2.85
CA LEU A 85 1.28 -16.41 2.79
C LEU A 85 1.91 -15.20 2.06
N LYS A 86 1.32 -14.01 2.21
CA LYS A 86 1.81 -12.80 1.52
C LYS A 86 3.18 -12.42 2.04
N ARG A 87 4.03 -11.89 1.16
CA ARG A 87 5.32 -11.31 1.57
C ARG A 87 5.05 -10.04 2.38
N VAL A 88 5.67 -9.90 3.55
CA VAL A 88 5.52 -8.72 4.41
C VAL A 88 6.87 -8.04 4.63
N THR A 89 6.90 -6.71 4.50
CA THR A 89 8.03 -5.86 4.94
C THR A 89 7.49 -4.84 5.92
N LEU A 90 8.07 -4.77 7.11
CA LEU A 90 7.68 -3.86 8.18
C LEU A 90 8.83 -2.91 8.50
N GLU A 91 8.49 -1.67 8.81
CA GLU A 91 9.35 -0.66 9.43
C GLU A 91 8.57 0.04 10.54
#